data_AF-A9UNQ8-F1
#
_entry.id   AF-A9UNQ8-F1
#
_cell.length_a   1.000
_cell.length_b   1.000
_cell.length_c   1.000
_cell.angle_alpha   90.00
_cell.angle_beta   90.00
_cell.angle_gamma   90.00
#
_symmetry.space_group_name_H-M   'P 1'
#
loop_
_entity.id
_entity.type
_entity.pdbx_description
1 polymer ?
#
loop_
_entity_poly.entity_id
_entity_poly.type
_entity_poly.pdbx_seq_one_letter_code
_entity_poly.pdbx_strand_id
1 'polypeptide(L)'
;MTFARLLALEATAALFSLLVHVQTGLMLGIVEAPVEDHSTASVDLNRLTELQDTVLEQMVAELPHFFDSVHDVVKGALRDQDIRQRHDPAQLRAWLRRLHARCADIVAPTLLDRAARVVEQVSENRLLLVVPDCLQAPPSRKAFGTILRRGWQHVSSTICHALIERPEIPLLSIMPAAASIALSPQDSAHAVRMAAQDEAALALMQTVRDSVVTAMARGGGLRVD
;
A
#
# COMPACT_ATOMS: atom_id res chain seq x y z
N MET A 1 -0.19 4.29 -19.98
CA MET A 1 -0.34 2.83 -19.69
C MET A 1 0.84 2.23 -18.94
N THR A 2 2.04 2.03 -19.50
CA THR A 2 3.14 1.30 -18.82
C THR A 2 3.50 1.86 -17.44
N PHE A 3 3.75 3.18 -17.34
CA PHE A 3 4.03 3.81 -16.05
C PHE A 3 2.85 3.76 -15.06
N ALA A 4 1.62 3.79 -15.57
CA ALA A 4 0.44 3.65 -14.72
C ALA A 4 0.35 2.24 -14.11
N ARG A 5 0.68 1.20 -14.89
CA ARG A 5 0.76 -0.18 -14.37
C ARG A 5 1.84 -0.34 -13.31
N LEU A 6 3.02 0.24 -13.53
CA LEU A 6 4.09 0.24 -12.51
C LEU A 6 3.65 0.92 -11.22
N LEU A 7 3.12 2.14 -11.31
CA LEU A 7 2.68 2.89 -10.13
C LEU A 7 1.51 2.20 -9.42
N ALA A 8 0.57 1.62 -10.18
CA ALA A 8 -0.52 0.85 -9.61
C ALA A 8 0.00 -0.40 -8.89
N LEU A 9 0.94 -1.13 -9.50
CA LEU A 9 1.56 -2.32 -8.90
C LEU A 9 2.27 -1.99 -7.57
N GLU A 10 3.08 -0.94 -7.56
CA GLU A 10 3.79 -0.52 -6.34
C GLU A 10 2.84 -0.06 -5.25
N ALA A 11 1.82 0.72 -5.62
CA ALA A 11 0.84 1.22 -4.67
C ALA A 11 -0.04 0.11 -4.09
N THR A 12 -0.45 -0.88 -4.90
CA THR A 12 -1.21 -2.02 -4.41
C THR A 12 -0.36 -2.93 -3.53
N ALA A 13 0.88 -3.23 -3.93
CA ALA A 13 1.81 -3.99 -3.09
C ALA A 13 2.05 -3.32 -1.73
N ALA A 14 2.24 -2.00 -1.73
CA ALA A 14 2.36 -1.20 -0.51
C ALA A 14 1.10 -1.26 0.35
N LEU A 15 -0.08 -1.23 -0.27
CA LEU A 15 -1.36 -1.24 0.43
C LEU A 15 -1.63 -2.61 1.05
N PHE A 16 -1.44 -3.70 0.31
CA PHE A 16 -1.61 -5.05 0.83
C PHE A 16 -0.69 -5.27 2.02
N SER A 17 0.57 -4.84 1.92
CA SER A 17 1.49 -4.91 3.04
C SER A 17 1.01 -4.13 4.26
N LEU A 18 0.54 -2.88 4.07
CA LEU A 18 -0.01 -2.06 5.14
C LEU A 18 -1.24 -2.73 5.79
N LEU A 19 -2.18 -3.24 4.99
CA LEU A 19 -3.39 -3.90 5.45
C LEU A 19 -3.06 -5.13 6.29
N VAL A 20 -2.13 -5.97 5.84
CA VAL A 20 -1.66 -7.14 6.60
C VAL A 20 -1.07 -6.72 7.95
N HIS A 21 -0.30 -5.63 8.01
CA HIS A 21 0.27 -5.15 9.28
C HIS A 21 -0.78 -4.58 10.23
N VAL A 22 -1.75 -3.82 9.71
CA VAL A 22 -2.87 -3.28 10.50
C VAL A 22 -3.74 -4.43 11.03
N GLN A 23 -4.06 -5.41 10.18
CA GLN A 23 -4.84 -6.59 10.57
C GLN A 23 -4.08 -7.45 11.59
N THR A 24 -2.79 -7.67 11.40
CA THR A 24 -1.94 -8.40 12.36
C THR A 24 -1.89 -7.68 13.71
N GLY A 25 -1.70 -6.36 13.69
CA GLY A 25 -1.71 -5.54 14.91
C GLY A 25 -3.05 -5.61 15.63
N LEU A 26 -4.16 -5.58 14.89
CA LEU A 26 -5.50 -5.74 15.43
C LEU A 26 -5.67 -7.11 16.09
N MET A 27 -5.30 -8.20 15.42
CA MET A 27 -5.38 -9.56 15.98
C MET A 27 -4.50 -9.74 17.23
N LEU A 28 -3.27 -9.22 17.23
CA LEU A 28 -2.40 -9.25 18.40
C LEU A 28 -2.99 -8.46 19.57
N GLY A 29 -3.54 -7.27 19.30
CA GLY A 29 -4.14 -6.44 20.35
C GLY A 29 -5.39 -7.07 20.96
N ILE A 30 -6.18 -7.77 20.13
CA ILE A 30 -7.32 -8.59 20.56
C ILE A 30 -6.82 -9.69 21.52
N VAL A 31 -5.90 -10.55 21.06
CA VAL A 31 -5.39 -11.70 21.83
C VAL A 31 -4.75 -11.29 23.18
N GLU A 32 -4.09 -10.14 23.24
CA GLU A 32 -3.36 -9.70 24.43
C GLU A 32 -4.18 -8.88 25.42
N ALA A 33 -5.33 -8.35 25.02
CA ALA A 33 -6.12 -7.54 25.92
C ALA A 33 -6.59 -8.38 27.12
N PRO A 34 -6.47 -7.84 28.35
CA PRO A 34 -6.83 -8.57 29.55
C PRO A 34 -8.33 -8.93 29.55
N VAL A 35 -8.63 -10.22 29.69
CA VAL A 35 -10.00 -10.72 29.85
C VAL A 35 -10.43 -10.43 31.28
N GLU A 36 -11.07 -9.28 31.52
CA GLU A 36 -11.69 -9.02 32.83
C GLU A 36 -12.98 -9.86 32.98
N ASP A 37 -13.05 -10.54 34.11
CA ASP A 37 -14.03 -11.58 34.47
C ASP A 37 -15.50 -11.22 34.22
N HIS A 38 -16.23 -12.21 33.70
CA HIS A 38 -17.70 -12.35 33.73
C HIS A 38 -18.52 -11.49 32.75
N SER A 39 -18.41 -11.75 31.45
CA SER A 39 -19.57 -12.14 30.64
C SER A 39 -19.17 -12.58 29.24
N THR A 40 -19.79 -13.67 28.81
CA THR A 40 -19.58 -14.40 27.55
C THR A 40 -19.95 -13.56 26.33
N ALA A 41 -18.96 -13.02 25.62
CA ALA A 41 -19.06 -12.94 24.16
C ALA A 41 -17.72 -13.40 23.61
N SER A 42 -17.75 -14.28 22.63
CA SER A 42 -16.59 -14.85 21.97
C SER A 42 -16.20 -13.97 20.78
N VAL A 43 -14.91 -13.67 20.58
CA VAL A 43 -14.47 -13.19 19.26
C VAL A 43 -14.37 -14.45 18.41
N ASP A 44 -15.29 -14.58 17.47
CA ASP A 44 -15.19 -15.60 16.46
C ASP A 44 -14.05 -15.25 15.49
N LEU A 45 -12.86 -15.80 15.76
CA LEU A 45 -11.67 -15.63 14.91
C LEU A 45 -11.90 -16.13 13.48
N ASN A 46 -12.76 -17.14 13.29
CA ASN A 46 -13.13 -17.60 11.94
C ASN A 46 -13.92 -16.51 11.22
N ARG A 47 -14.91 -15.92 11.90
CA ARG A 47 -15.66 -14.78 11.35
C ARG A 47 -14.80 -13.55 11.08
N LEU A 48 -13.79 -13.28 11.92
CA LEU A 48 -12.81 -12.23 11.63
C LEU A 48 -11.97 -12.54 10.39
N THR A 49 -11.56 -13.80 10.21
CA THR A 49 -10.80 -14.25 9.03
C THR A 49 -11.66 -14.13 7.77
N GLU A 50 -12.91 -14.57 7.78
CA GLU A 50 -13.86 -14.43 6.66
C GLU A 50 -14.09 -12.96 6.28
N LEU A 51 -14.19 -12.07 7.28
CA LEU A 51 -14.31 -10.63 7.04
C LEU A 51 -13.02 -10.05 6.45
N GLN A 52 -11.84 -10.54 6.85
CA GLN A 52 -10.57 -10.15 6.25
C GLN A 52 -10.49 -10.57 4.78
N ASP A 53 -10.89 -11.81 4.46
CA ASP A 53 -10.96 -12.29 3.08
C ASP A 53 -11.92 -11.44 2.25
N THR A 54 -13.10 -11.13 2.79
CA THR A 54 -14.08 -10.27 2.11
C THR A 54 -13.50 -8.86 1.85
N VAL A 55 -12.80 -8.27 2.82
CA VAL A 55 -12.12 -6.98 2.63
C VAL A 55 -11.08 -7.08 1.52
N LEU A 56 -10.25 -8.13 1.49
CA LEU A 56 -9.24 -8.33 0.46
C LEU A 56 -9.88 -8.51 -0.92
N GLU A 57 -10.96 -9.28 -1.04
CA GLU A 57 -11.72 -9.47 -2.29
C GLU A 57 -12.30 -8.15 -2.81
N GLN A 58 -12.94 -7.36 -1.95
CA GLN A 58 -13.48 -6.05 -2.32
C GLN A 58 -12.37 -5.06 -2.69
N MET A 59 -11.23 -5.11 -1.99
CA MET A 59 -10.05 -4.34 -2.36
C MET A 59 -9.51 -4.71 -3.75
N VAL A 60 -9.51 -6.01 -4.10
CA VAL A 60 -9.15 -6.49 -5.43
C VAL A 60 -10.16 -6.00 -6.48
N ALA A 61 -11.45 -6.00 -6.16
CA ALA A 61 -12.52 -5.50 -7.03
C ALA A 61 -12.42 -3.98 -7.30
N GLU A 62 -11.82 -3.21 -6.38
CA GLU A 62 -11.57 -1.78 -6.52
C GLU A 62 -10.32 -1.43 -7.36
N LEU A 63 -9.44 -2.41 -7.62
CA LEU A 63 -8.18 -2.18 -8.36
C LEU A 63 -8.36 -1.59 -9.76
N PRO A 64 -9.37 -1.97 -10.57
CA PRO A 64 -9.61 -1.34 -11.87
C PRO A 64 -9.90 0.16 -11.77
N HIS A 65 -10.78 0.57 -10.84
CA HIS A 65 -11.11 1.98 -10.63
C HIS A 65 -9.92 2.79 -10.10
N PHE A 66 -9.12 2.16 -9.23
CA PHE A 66 -7.86 2.72 -8.79
C PHE A 66 -6.88 2.88 -9.95
N PHE A 67 -6.74 1.86 -10.79
CA PHE A 67 -5.88 1.91 -11.97
C PHE A 67 -6.26 3.06 -12.91
N ASP A 68 -7.55 3.28 -13.15
CA ASP A 68 -8.03 4.42 -13.96
C ASP A 68 -7.59 5.76 -13.35
N SER A 69 -7.68 5.88 -12.02
CA SER A 69 -7.24 7.08 -11.30
C SER A 69 -5.72 7.30 -11.43
N VAL A 70 -4.92 6.24 -11.27
CA VAL A 70 -3.45 6.29 -11.49
C VAL A 70 -3.15 6.65 -12.95
N HIS A 71 -3.89 6.07 -13.89
CA HIS A 71 -3.71 6.28 -15.31
C HIS A 71 -3.92 7.74 -15.70
N ASP A 72 -4.96 8.39 -15.18
CA ASP A 72 -5.24 9.80 -15.43
C ASP A 72 -4.16 10.72 -14.85
N VAL A 73 -3.69 10.42 -13.63
CA VAL A 73 -2.57 11.16 -13.01
C VAL A 73 -1.30 11.02 -13.82
N VAL A 74 -0.95 9.81 -14.25
CA VAL A 74 0.23 9.54 -15.07
C VAL A 74 0.11 10.19 -16.45
N LYS A 75 -1.08 10.13 -17.08
CA LYS A 75 -1.35 10.78 -18.36
C LYS A 75 -1.16 12.29 -18.26
N GLY A 76 -1.68 12.91 -17.20
CA GLY A 76 -1.45 14.32 -16.90
C GLY A 76 0.02 14.63 -16.62
N ALA A 77 0.75 13.70 -15.97
CA ALA A 77 2.17 13.88 -15.68
C ALA A 77 3.06 13.83 -16.92
N LEU A 78 2.67 13.03 -17.91
CA LEU A 78 3.42 12.78 -19.13
C LEU A 78 2.98 13.64 -20.33
N ARG A 79 1.88 14.39 -20.21
CA ARG A 79 1.25 15.12 -21.33
C ARG A 79 2.22 16.02 -22.12
N ASP A 80 3.10 16.72 -21.40
CA ASP A 80 4.01 17.72 -21.98
C ASP A 80 5.45 17.18 -22.14
N GLN A 81 5.63 15.87 -22.03
CA GLN A 81 6.96 15.25 -22.14
C GLN A 81 7.28 14.88 -23.58
N ASP A 82 8.41 15.36 -24.09
CA ASP A 82 8.93 14.89 -25.36
C ASP A 82 9.56 13.49 -25.19
N ILE A 83 8.88 12.47 -25.70
CA ILE A 83 9.34 11.07 -25.62
C ILE A 83 10.67 10.81 -26.35
N ARG A 84 11.06 11.72 -27.25
CA ARG A 84 12.32 11.67 -28.00
C ARG A 84 13.46 12.37 -27.26
N GLN A 85 13.16 13.17 -26.24
CA GLN A 85 14.16 13.83 -25.43
C GLN A 85 15.09 12.79 -24.80
N ARG A 86 16.38 13.01 -24.99
CA ARG A 86 17.44 12.15 -24.49
C ARG A 86 17.85 12.60 -23.09
N HIS A 87 18.04 11.62 -22.22
CA HIS A 87 18.42 11.82 -20.84
C HIS A 87 19.69 11.03 -20.58
N ASP A 88 20.65 11.65 -19.90
CA ASP A 88 21.72 10.88 -19.25
C ASP A 88 21.14 10.06 -18.06
N PRO A 89 21.87 9.08 -17.50
CA PRO A 89 21.37 8.27 -16.39
C PRO A 89 21.00 9.05 -15.12
N ALA A 90 21.60 10.22 -14.87
CA ALA A 90 21.27 11.06 -13.71
C ALA A 90 19.99 11.86 -13.95
N GLN A 91 19.81 12.42 -15.15
CA GLN A 91 18.61 13.09 -15.61
C GLN A 91 17.42 12.13 -15.62
N LEU A 92 17.63 10.90 -16.09
CA LEU A 92 16.61 9.85 -16.09
C LEU A 92 16.15 9.51 -14.66
N ARG A 93 17.09 9.31 -13.72
CA ARG A 93 16.78 9.09 -12.30
C ARG A 93 16.00 10.27 -11.70
N ALA A 94 16.41 11.50 -11.99
CA ALA A 94 15.72 12.69 -11.52
C ALA A 94 14.31 12.78 -12.11
N TRP A 95 14.14 12.43 -13.38
CA TRP A 95 12.85 12.40 -14.06
C TRP A 95 11.90 11.36 -13.46
N LEU A 96 12.35 10.11 -13.27
CA LEU A 96 11.57 9.04 -12.63
C LEU A 96 11.16 9.42 -11.21
N ARG A 97 12.05 10.07 -10.44
CA ARG A 97 11.76 10.54 -9.09
C ARG A 97 10.67 11.62 -9.08
N ARG A 98 10.73 12.57 -10.02
CA ARG A 98 9.69 13.62 -10.17
C ARG A 98 8.35 13.04 -10.59
N LEU A 99 8.35 12.09 -11.53
CA LEU A 99 7.13 11.40 -11.94
C LEU A 99 6.45 10.72 -10.75
N HIS A 100 7.22 9.98 -9.94
CA HIS A 100 6.67 9.34 -8.76
C HIS A 100 6.21 10.32 -7.70
N ALA A 101 6.97 11.37 -7.38
CA ALA A 101 6.52 12.36 -6.39
C ALA A 101 5.15 12.94 -6.76
N ARG A 102 4.98 13.35 -8.03
CA ARG A 102 3.70 13.87 -8.54
C ARG A 102 2.57 12.85 -8.45
N CYS A 103 2.86 11.58 -8.68
CA CYS A 103 1.83 10.54 -8.63
C CYS A 103 1.52 10.14 -7.20
N ALA A 104 2.53 9.93 -6.36
CA ALA A 104 2.41 9.45 -4.98
C ALA A 104 1.54 10.39 -4.12
N ASP A 105 1.67 11.71 -4.29
CA ASP A 105 0.88 12.70 -3.54
C ASP A 105 -0.64 12.58 -3.80
N ILE A 106 -1.05 12.00 -4.93
CA ILE A 106 -2.45 11.79 -5.29
C ILE A 106 -2.85 10.33 -5.03
N VAL A 107 -2.02 9.40 -5.49
CA VAL A 107 -2.26 7.96 -5.46
C VAL A 107 -2.34 7.45 -4.02
N ALA A 108 -1.45 7.90 -3.13
CA ALA A 108 -1.41 7.40 -1.76
C ALA A 108 -2.65 7.76 -0.93
N PRO A 109 -3.08 9.03 -0.84
CA PRO A 109 -4.30 9.38 -0.12
C PRO A 109 -5.55 8.72 -0.72
N THR A 110 -5.68 8.69 -2.05
CA THR A 110 -6.83 8.09 -2.72
C THR A 110 -6.94 6.60 -2.42
N LEU A 111 -5.81 5.87 -2.40
CA LEU A 111 -5.83 4.44 -2.15
C LEU A 111 -6.16 4.11 -0.69
N LEU A 112 -5.63 4.87 0.27
CA LEU A 112 -5.97 4.70 1.69
C LEU A 112 -7.44 5.05 1.97
N ASP A 113 -7.99 6.09 1.32
CA ASP A 113 -9.40 6.47 1.40
C ASP A 113 -10.34 5.40 0.83
N ARG A 114 -9.98 4.83 -0.32
CA ARG A 114 -10.71 3.67 -0.87
C ARG A 114 -10.65 2.48 0.08
N ALA A 115 -9.47 2.16 0.61
CA ALA A 115 -9.32 1.04 1.53
C ALA A 115 -10.13 1.21 2.82
N ALA A 116 -10.14 2.42 3.39
CA ALA A 116 -10.97 2.74 4.54
C ALA A 116 -12.46 2.52 4.23
N ARG A 117 -12.96 3.05 3.10
CA ARG A 117 -14.37 2.87 2.69
C ARG A 117 -14.75 1.42 2.44
N VAL A 118 -13.88 0.64 1.81
CA VAL A 118 -14.14 -0.80 1.58
C VAL A 118 -14.31 -1.51 2.93
N VAL A 119 -13.43 -1.23 3.90
CA VAL A 119 -13.54 -1.84 5.23
C VAL A 119 -14.82 -1.41 5.95
N GLU A 120 -15.21 -0.13 5.85
CA GLU A 120 -16.47 0.39 6.40
C GLU A 120 -17.71 -0.28 5.78
N GLN A 121 -17.69 -0.56 4.48
CA GLN A 121 -18.81 -1.17 3.76
C GLN A 121 -18.95 -2.66 4.05
N VAL A 122 -17.82 -3.36 4.25
CA VAL A 122 -17.80 -4.80 4.47
C VAL A 122 -18.11 -5.16 5.92
N SER A 123 -17.89 -4.25 6.87
CA SER A 123 -17.98 -4.59 8.29
C SER A 123 -18.99 -3.79 9.10
N GLU A 124 -20.02 -4.51 9.57
CA GLU A 124 -20.84 -4.08 10.70
C GLU A 124 -20.16 -4.35 12.05
N ASN A 125 -19.00 -5.03 12.05
CA ASN A 125 -18.28 -5.39 13.27
C ASN A 125 -17.50 -4.19 13.80
N ARG A 126 -17.85 -3.75 15.02
CA ARG A 126 -17.23 -2.60 15.69
C ARG A 126 -15.71 -2.70 15.81
N LEU A 127 -15.15 -3.91 15.73
CA LEU A 127 -13.70 -4.13 15.67
C LEU A 127 -13.05 -3.60 14.43
N LEU A 128 -13.63 -3.96 13.30
CA LEU A 128 -13.07 -3.65 12.00
C LEU A 128 -13.33 -2.19 11.65
N LEU A 129 -14.26 -1.52 12.35
CA LEU A 129 -14.41 -0.06 12.28
C LEU A 129 -13.19 0.72 12.81
N VAL A 130 -12.29 0.09 13.58
CA VAL A 130 -11.02 0.72 13.98
C VAL A 130 -10.02 0.76 12.81
N VAL A 131 -10.14 -0.14 11.83
CA VAL A 131 -9.21 -0.26 10.70
C VAL A 131 -9.26 0.98 9.78
N PRO A 132 -10.43 1.52 9.37
CA PRO A 132 -10.52 2.79 8.65
C PRO A 132 -9.78 3.94 9.35
N ASP A 133 -10.00 4.11 10.65
CA ASP A 133 -9.32 5.13 11.46
C ASP A 133 -7.81 4.91 11.49
N CYS A 134 -7.38 3.65 11.67
CA CYS A 134 -5.97 3.29 11.61
C CYS A 134 -5.37 3.61 10.24
N LEU A 135 -6.00 3.23 9.13
CA LEU A 135 -5.51 3.50 7.77
C LEU A 135 -5.39 5.00 7.49
N GLN A 136 -6.31 5.80 8.04
CA GLN A 136 -6.32 7.25 7.90
C GLN A 136 -5.38 7.97 8.89
N ALA A 137 -4.90 7.29 9.93
CA ALA A 137 -4.03 7.89 10.93
C ALA A 137 -2.68 8.33 10.34
N PRO A 138 -2.05 9.40 10.88
CA PRO A 138 -0.74 9.86 10.42
C PRO A 138 0.36 8.79 10.37
N PRO A 139 0.47 7.84 11.33
CA PRO A 139 1.45 6.75 11.26
C PRO A 139 1.28 5.87 10.02
N SER A 140 0.04 5.48 9.67
CA SER A 140 -0.25 4.65 8.50
C SER A 140 0.05 5.39 7.20
N ARG A 141 -0.32 6.66 7.10
CA ARG A 141 0.02 7.50 5.94
C ARG A 141 1.53 7.62 5.76
N LYS A 142 2.28 7.79 6.87
CA LYS A 142 3.75 7.85 6.85
C LYS A 142 4.37 6.50 6.47
N ALA A 143 3.88 5.39 7.03
CA ALA A 143 4.34 4.04 6.71
C ALA A 143 4.09 3.72 5.24
N PHE A 144 2.86 3.92 4.76
CA PHE A 144 2.49 3.74 3.37
C PHE A 144 3.36 4.56 2.41
N GLY A 145 3.56 5.86 2.69
CA GLY A 145 4.42 6.72 1.88
C GLY A 145 5.91 6.35 1.92
N THR A 146 6.36 5.68 2.98
CA THR A 146 7.73 5.14 3.09
C THR A 146 7.89 3.90 2.24
N ILE A 147 6.96 2.95 2.37
CA ILE A 147 6.89 1.71 1.60
C ILE A 147 6.83 2.02 0.10
N LEU A 148 5.89 2.86 -0.32
CA LEU A 148 5.70 3.24 -1.73
C LEU A 148 6.96 3.87 -2.32
N ARG A 149 7.63 4.75 -1.56
CA ARG A 149 8.88 5.39 -1.98
C ARG A 149 10.02 4.40 -2.16
N ARG A 150 10.16 3.42 -1.26
CA ARG A 150 11.19 2.38 -1.34
C ARG A 150 10.96 1.46 -2.54
N GLY A 151 9.70 1.04 -2.76
CA GLY A 151 9.31 0.29 -3.95
C GLY A 151 9.66 1.01 -5.24
N TRP A 152 9.31 2.30 -5.33
CA TRP A 152 9.68 3.10 -6.49
C TRP A 152 11.19 3.31 -6.68
N GLN A 153 11.96 3.44 -5.59
CA GLN A 153 13.42 3.53 -5.67
C GLN A 153 14.02 2.26 -6.27
N HIS A 154 13.49 1.09 -5.89
CA HIS A 154 13.86 -0.19 -6.48
C HIS A 154 13.55 -0.21 -7.98
N VAL A 155 12.30 0.05 -8.38
CA VAL A 155 11.87 0.10 -9.79
C VAL A 155 12.74 1.05 -10.61
N SER A 156 13.00 2.25 -10.09
CA SER A 156 13.82 3.26 -10.75
C SER A 156 15.27 2.79 -10.93
N SER A 157 15.83 2.13 -9.91
CA SER A 157 17.19 1.57 -9.97
C SER A 157 17.28 0.47 -11.02
N THR A 158 16.31 -0.45 -11.05
CA THR A 158 16.24 -1.55 -12.02
C THR A 158 16.13 -1.03 -13.45
N ILE A 159 15.27 -0.04 -13.70
CA ILE A 159 15.15 0.63 -15.01
C ILE A 159 16.48 1.26 -15.43
N CYS A 160 17.14 1.99 -14.52
CA CYS A 160 18.38 2.68 -14.83
C CYS A 160 19.53 1.70 -15.08
N HIS A 161 19.59 0.60 -14.31
CA HIS A 161 20.57 -0.46 -14.50
C HIS A 161 20.43 -1.12 -15.87
N ALA A 162 19.19 -1.39 -16.32
CA ALA A 162 18.93 -1.96 -17.63
C ALA A 162 19.37 -1.06 -18.80
N LEU A 163 19.65 0.22 -18.53
CA LEU A 163 19.99 1.23 -19.53
C LEU A 163 21.38 1.85 -19.31
N ILE A 164 22.15 1.34 -18.34
CA ILE A 164 23.38 2.00 -17.84
C ILE A 164 24.50 2.08 -18.87
N GLU A 165 24.52 1.18 -19.84
CA GLU A 165 25.52 1.15 -20.92
C GLU A 165 25.27 2.24 -21.99
N ARG A 166 24.13 2.95 -21.92
CA ARG A 166 23.75 3.97 -22.91
C ARG A 166 24.10 5.36 -22.37
N PRO A 167 24.94 6.15 -23.07
CA PRO A 167 25.28 7.51 -22.63
C PRO A 167 24.07 8.45 -22.68
N GLU A 168 23.14 8.19 -23.61
CA GLU A 168 21.92 8.95 -23.79
C GLU A 168 20.73 8.02 -24.04
N ILE A 169 19.68 8.22 -23.27
CA ILE A 169 18.49 7.35 -23.25
C ILE A 169 17.27 8.19 -23.64
N PRO A 170 16.64 7.97 -24.80
CA PRO A 170 15.34 8.58 -25.07
C PRO A 170 14.28 7.97 -24.15
N LEU A 171 13.30 8.76 -23.70
CA LEU A 171 12.25 8.27 -22.79
C LEU A 171 11.52 7.03 -23.34
N LEU A 172 11.34 6.96 -24.67
CA LEU A 172 10.74 5.79 -25.33
C LEU A 172 11.51 4.48 -25.07
N SER A 173 12.84 4.54 -24.92
CA SER A 173 13.67 3.36 -24.61
C SER A 173 13.47 2.81 -23.19
N ILE A 174 12.82 3.57 -22.31
CA ILE A 174 12.46 3.10 -20.96
C ILE A 174 11.28 2.13 -21.01
N MET A 175 10.41 2.25 -22.02
CA MET A 175 9.14 1.51 -22.06
C MET A 175 9.30 0.00 -21.96
N PRO A 176 10.26 -0.65 -22.64
CA PRO A 176 10.46 -2.09 -22.52
C PRO A 176 10.91 -2.51 -21.11
N ALA A 177 11.86 -1.77 -20.51
CA ALA A 177 12.34 -2.07 -19.15
C ALA A 177 11.22 -1.88 -18.11
N ALA A 178 10.48 -0.78 -18.22
CA ALA A 178 9.31 -0.50 -17.39
C ALA A 178 8.20 -1.56 -17.56
N ALA A 179 7.95 -2.02 -18.79
CA ALA A 179 6.97 -3.06 -19.06
C ALA A 179 7.40 -4.43 -18.52
N SER A 180 8.69 -4.76 -18.61
CA SER A 180 9.24 -6.01 -18.07
C SER A 180 8.98 -6.11 -16.57
N ILE A 181 9.21 -5.03 -15.82
CA ILE A 181 8.97 -4.98 -14.37
C ILE A 181 7.46 -5.05 -14.09
N ALA A 182 6.65 -4.27 -14.80
CA ALA A 182 5.19 -4.22 -14.58
C ALA A 182 4.48 -5.55 -14.85
N LEU A 183 5.10 -6.45 -15.61
CA LEU A 183 4.55 -7.74 -16.00
C LEU A 183 5.21 -8.92 -15.26
N SER A 184 6.16 -8.65 -14.36
CA SER A 184 6.95 -9.66 -13.67
C SER A 184 6.33 -10.01 -12.32
N PRO A 185 5.81 -11.24 -12.13
CA PRO A 185 5.30 -11.69 -10.83
C PRO A 185 6.39 -11.70 -9.74
N GLN A 186 7.66 -11.86 -10.14
CA GLN A 186 8.80 -11.86 -9.22
C GLN A 186 9.04 -10.47 -8.63
N ASP A 187 8.93 -9.43 -9.47
CA ASP A 187 9.07 -8.04 -9.03
C ASP A 187 7.89 -7.64 -8.14
N SER A 188 6.66 -8.05 -8.49
CA SER A 188 5.49 -7.89 -7.63
C SER A 188 5.68 -8.54 -6.25
N ALA A 189 6.17 -9.78 -6.21
CA ALA A 189 6.45 -10.49 -4.96
C ALA A 189 7.62 -9.86 -4.17
N HIS A 190 8.62 -9.30 -4.85
CA HIS A 190 9.70 -8.57 -4.21
C HIS A 190 9.20 -7.27 -3.56
N ALA A 191 8.38 -6.48 -4.27
CA ALA A 191 7.77 -5.26 -3.74
C ALA A 191 6.95 -5.55 -2.48
N VAL A 192 6.13 -6.61 -2.49
CA VAL A 192 5.36 -7.05 -1.31
C VAL A 192 6.27 -7.45 -0.14
N ARG A 193 7.35 -8.20 -0.40
CA ARG A 193 8.31 -8.60 0.66
C ARG A 193 9.06 -7.41 1.24
N MET A 194 9.53 -6.48 0.40
CA MET A 194 10.19 -5.25 0.86
C MET A 194 9.27 -4.42 1.74
N ALA A 195 8.02 -4.27 1.30
CA ALA A 195 6.99 -3.58 2.05
C ALA A 195 6.74 -4.26 3.41
N ALA A 196 6.69 -5.59 3.43
CA ALA A 196 6.40 -6.36 4.64
C ALA A 196 7.54 -6.34 5.68
N GLN A 197 8.77 -6.07 5.25
CA GLN A 197 9.93 -5.95 6.13
C GLN A 197 10.22 -4.50 6.53
N ASP A 198 9.32 -3.57 6.19
CA ASP A 198 9.52 -2.16 6.46
C ASP A 198 9.34 -1.86 7.95
N GLU A 199 10.37 -1.28 8.57
CA GLU A 199 10.32 -0.87 9.99
C GLU A 199 9.14 0.04 10.31
N ALA A 200 8.67 0.88 9.37
CA ALA A 200 7.49 1.71 9.58
C ALA A 200 6.20 0.87 9.57
N ALA A 201 6.13 -0.20 8.78
CA ALA A 201 5.03 -1.15 8.81
C ALA A 201 5.00 -1.95 10.12
N LEU A 202 6.18 -2.36 10.61
CA LEU A 202 6.32 -3.03 11.91
C LEU A 202 5.95 -2.11 13.08
N ALA A 203 6.40 -0.85 13.06
CA ALA A 203 6.03 0.15 14.06
C ALA A 203 4.52 0.45 14.02
N LEU A 204 3.90 0.41 12.84
CA LEU A 204 2.46 0.55 12.70
C LEU A 204 1.72 -0.64 13.33
N MET A 205 2.14 -1.87 13.08
CA MET A 205 1.57 -3.06 13.71
C MET A 205 1.56 -2.94 15.24
N GLN A 206 2.67 -2.49 15.83
CA GLN A 206 2.77 -2.21 17.27
C GLN A 206 1.82 -1.10 17.72
N THR A 207 1.74 0.01 16.96
CA THR A 207 0.84 1.13 17.27
C THR A 207 -0.63 0.70 17.26
N VAL A 208 -1.04 -0.10 16.27
CA VAL A 208 -2.41 -0.63 16.17
C VAL A 208 -2.70 -1.57 17.34
N ARG A 209 -1.77 -2.50 17.63
CA ARG A 209 -1.86 -3.41 18.78
C ARG A 209 -2.06 -2.65 20.08
N ASP A 210 -1.18 -1.70 20.40
CA ASP A 210 -1.23 -0.92 21.64
C ASP A 210 -2.53 -0.10 21.74
N SER A 211 -3.03 0.41 20.61
CA SER A 211 -4.30 1.15 20.53
C SER A 211 -5.49 0.24 20.82
N VAL A 212 -5.50 -0.97 20.27
CA VAL A 212 -6.56 -1.98 20.54
C VAL A 212 -6.53 -2.42 22.00
N VAL A 213 -5.35 -2.75 22.55
CA VAL A 213 -5.20 -3.12 23.97
C VAL A 213 -5.72 -2.00 24.88
N THR A 214 -5.34 -0.75 24.60
CA THR A 214 -5.80 0.42 25.36
C THR A 214 -7.31 0.63 25.25
N ALA A 215 -7.89 0.46 24.06
CA ALA A 215 -9.33 0.59 23.84
C ALA A 215 -10.11 -0.51 24.58
N MET A 216 -9.61 -1.75 24.56
CA MET A 216 -10.21 -2.89 25.26
C MET A 216 -10.12 -2.72 26.79
N ALA A 217 -8.96 -2.30 27.32
CA ALA A 217 -8.77 -2.03 28.74
C ALA A 217 -9.66 -0.90 29.30
N ARG A 218 -10.09 0.05 28.46
CA ARG A 218 -10.98 1.16 28.85
C ARG A 218 -12.47 0.79 28.82
N GLY A 219 -12.82 -0.49 28.71
CA GLY A 219 -14.21 -0.92 28.62
C GLY A 219 -14.84 -0.65 27.24
N GLY A 220 -14.02 -0.46 26.20
CA GLY A 220 -14.46 -0.35 24.80
C GLY A 220 -15.09 -1.63 24.24
N GLY A 221 -15.22 -2.67 25.06
CA GLY A 221 -16.09 -3.81 24.84
C GLY A 221 -15.66 -4.63 23.64
N LEU A 222 -14.54 -5.34 23.80
CA LEU A 222 -14.20 -6.44 22.93
C LEU A 222 -13.82 -7.65 23.73
N ARG A 223 -14.34 -8.80 23.34
CA ARG A 223 -14.24 -10.03 24.13
C ARG A 223 -13.80 -11.15 23.22
N VAL A 224 -12.69 -11.79 23.54
CA VAL A 224 -11.94 -12.72 22.69
C VAL A 224 -12.11 -14.13 23.21
N ASP A 225 -12.41 -15.08 22.34
CA ASP A 225 -12.39 -16.52 22.63
C ASP A 225 -11.20 -17.14 21.88
#